data_AF-A0A1W9REM8-F1
#
_entry.id   AF-A0A1W9REM8-F1
#
_cell.length_a   1.000
_cell.length_b   1.000
_cell.length_c   1.000
_cell.angle_alpha   90.00
_cell.angle_beta   90.00
_cell.angle_gamma   90.00
#
_symmetry.space_group_name_H-M   'P 1'
#
loop_
_entity.id
_entity.type
_entity.pdbx_description
1 polymer ?
#
loop_
_entity_poly.entity_id
_entity_poly.type
_entity_poly.pdbx_seq_one_letter_code
_entity_poly.pdbx_strand_id
1 'polypeptide(L)'
;MKRYGLVIFLIIYLGLVLQFLTKISHQTTKVSTIIARLAENNITIEKNSAEIRKLHRAPKIQVDFWKVDKEKYEKGEFLGSAILIGNTLIIHVRDPKLENILRNPYTPIGELTAEGVARDWKISYKPGSTQHLKAIASESWRWGYYAEVKQLKK
;
A
#
# COMPACT_ATOMS: atom_id res chain seq x y z
N MET A 1 3.49 80.97 20.10
CA MET A 1 2.57 79.87 19.71
C MET A 1 3.13 78.89 18.65
N LYS A 2 4.39 79.00 18.18
CA LYS A 2 4.91 78.13 17.09
C LYS A 2 5.50 76.76 17.52
N ARG A 3 5.81 76.55 18.81
CA ARG A 3 6.50 75.31 19.28
C ARG A 3 5.57 74.11 19.45
N TYR A 4 4.29 74.31 19.74
CA TYR A 4 3.33 73.22 19.97
C TYR A 4 2.93 72.50 18.67
N GLY A 5 2.92 73.19 17.53
CA GLY A 5 2.57 72.58 16.23
C GLY A 5 3.57 71.52 15.77
N LEU A 6 4.86 71.71 16.05
CA LEU A 6 5.91 70.75 15.68
C LEU A 6 5.80 69.44 16.48
N VAL A 7 5.49 69.54 17.78
CA VAL A 7 5.35 68.38 18.68
C VAL A 7 4.13 67.55 18.29
N ILE A 8 3.00 68.20 17.98
CA ILE A 8 1.78 67.51 17.55
C ILE A 8 2.00 66.79 16.21
N PHE A 9 2.70 67.43 15.27
CA PHE A 9 3.03 66.81 13.99
C PHE A 9 3.91 65.56 14.16
N LEU A 10 4.89 65.62 15.06
CA LEU A 10 5.79 64.50 15.35
C LEU A 10 5.04 63.29 15.94
N ILE A 11 4.08 63.53 16.84
CA ILE A 11 3.26 62.48 17.47
C ILE A 11 2.36 61.80 16.43
N ILE A 12 1.72 62.59 15.55
CA ILE A 12 0.86 62.05 14.47
C ILE A 12 1.70 61.21 13.50
N TYR A 13 2.89 61.71 13.12
CA TYR A 13 3.81 60.99 12.25
C TYR A 13 4.28 59.67 12.88
N LEU A 14 4.64 59.69 14.17
CA LEU A 14 5.06 58.47 14.88
C LEU A 14 3.93 57.43 14.96
N GLY A 15 2.69 57.88 15.17
CA GLY A 15 1.51 57.01 15.18
C GLY A 15 1.26 56.32 13.83
N LEU A 16 1.40 57.07 12.72
CA LEU A 16 1.29 56.52 11.36
C LEU A 16 2.38 55.49 11.06
N VAL A 17 3.63 55.77 11.46
CA VAL A 17 4.75 54.83 11.30
C VAL A 17 4.50 53.54 12.09
N LEU A 18 3.99 53.64 13.32
CA LEU A 18 3.68 52.47 14.15
C LEU A 18 2.55 51.61 13.55
N GLN A 19 1.50 52.23 13.01
CA GLN A 19 0.44 51.53 12.28
C GLN A 19 0.95 50.84 11.00
N PHE A 20 1.89 51.46 10.30
CA PHE A 20 2.49 50.87 9.11
C PHE A 20 3.37 49.66 9.45
N LEU A 21 4.19 49.75 10.50
CA LEU A 21 5.05 48.67 10.98
C LEU A 21 4.24 47.46 11.46
N THR A 22 3.15 47.68 12.20
CA THR A 22 2.26 46.60 12.65
C THR A 22 1.58 45.90 11.46
N LYS A 23 1.18 46.65 10.44
CA LYS A 23 0.61 46.09 9.20
C LYS A 23 1.65 45.24 8.44
N ILE A 24 2.90 45.69 8.34
CA ILE A 24 3.98 44.91 7.73
C ILE A 24 4.22 43.62 8.52
N SER A 25 4.38 43.73 9.85
CA SER A 25 4.59 42.59 10.73
C SER A 25 3.48 41.53 10.53
N HIS A 26 2.22 41.96 10.53
CA HIS A 26 1.09 41.05 10.30
C HIS A 26 1.12 40.38 8.92
N GLN A 27 1.54 41.08 7.87
CA GLN A 27 1.70 40.49 6.53
C GLN A 27 2.86 39.48 6.50
N THR A 28 3.98 39.78 7.15
CA THR A 28 5.12 38.84 7.22
C THR A 28 4.75 37.53 7.91
N THR A 29 3.95 37.57 8.98
CA THR A 29 3.47 36.37 9.68
C THR A 29 2.51 35.54 8.82
N LYS A 30 1.66 36.20 8.02
CA LYS A 30 0.79 35.49 7.07
C LYS A 30 1.59 34.77 6.00
N VAL A 31 2.58 35.45 5.42
CA VAL A 31 3.45 34.87 4.39
C VAL A 31 4.25 33.69 4.95
N SER A 32 4.83 33.81 6.14
CA SER A 32 5.58 32.70 6.76
C SER A 32 4.70 31.48 7.04
N THR A 33 3.46 31.69 7.51
CA THR A 33 2.49 30.60 7.74
C THR A 33 2.11 29.89 6.44
N ILE A 34 1.95 30.63 5.35
CA ILE A 34 1.65 30.06 4.02
C ILE A 34 2.83 29.23 3.52
N ILE A 35 4.06 29.74 3.65
CA ILE A 35 5.28 29.02 3.24
C ILE A 35 5.45 27.73 4.04
N ALA A 36 5.20 27.76 5.35
CA ALA A 36 5.27 26.55 6.20
C ALA A 36 4.26 25.48 5.75
N ARG A 37 3.00 25.87 5.49
CA ARG A 37 1.97 24.95 4.99
C ARG A 37 2.31 24.38 3.62
N LEU A 38 2.88 25.19 2.72
CA LEU A 38 3.33 24.73 1.40
C LEU A 38 4.46 23.70 1.53
N ALA A 39 5.41 23.91 2.44
CA ALA A 39 6.49 22.96 2.70
C ALA A 39 5.96 21.62 3.26
N GLU A 40 5.07 21.66 4.24
CA GLU A 40 4.43 20.45 4.80
C GLU A 40 3.64 19.66 3.75
N ASN A 41 2.89 20.35 2.89
CA ASN A 41 2.15 19.72 1.80
C ASN A 41 3.08 19.07 0.78
N ASN A 42 4.18 19.72 0.40
CA ASN A 42 5.17 19.14 -0.51
C ASN A 42 5.82 17.87 0.06
N ILE A 43 6.21 17.87 1.34
CA ILE A 43 6.76 16.69 2.01
C ILE A 43 5.76 15.53 2.00
N THR A 44 4.48 15.83 2.22
CA THR A 44 3.40 14.83 2.20
C THR A 44 3.21 14.23 0.80
N ILE A 45 3.22 15.07 -0.25
CA ILE A 45 3.14 14.62 -1.65
C ILE A 45 4.32 13.72 -2.00
N GLU A 46 5.54 14.11 -1.63
CA GLU A 46 6.74 13.31 -1.88
C GLU A 46 6.65 11.93 -1.21
N LYS A 47 6.24 11.89 0.07
CA LYS A 47 6.07 10.63 0.82
C LYS A 47 5.06 9.70 0.14
N ASN A 48 3.89 10.21 -0.25
CA ASN A 48 2.86 9.44 -0.95
C ASN A 48 3.36 8.95 -2.31
N SER A 49 4.08 9.79 -3.05
CA SER A 49 4.65 9.41 -4.35
C SER A 49 5.71 8.30 -4.23
N ALA A 50 6.52 8.33 -3.16
CA ALA A 50 7.52 7.30 -2.89
C ALA A 50 6.87 5.95 -2.54
N GLU A 51 5.76 5.98 -1.79
CA GLU A 51 4.99 4.79 -1.44
C GLU A 51 4.31 4.16 -2.67
N ILE A 52 3.72 4.98 -3.55
CA ILE A 52 3.16 4.54 -4.84
C ILE A 52 4.26 3.98 -5.75
N ARG A 53 5.45 4.59 -5.78
CA ARG A 53 6.61 4.07 -6.53
C ARG A 53 7.10 2.72 -5.99
N LYS A 54 7.03 2.48 -4.68
CA LYS A 54 7.35 1.17 -4.07
C LYS A 54 6.33 0.11 -4.49
N LEU A 55 5.03 0.43 -4.51
CA LEU A 55 4.00 -0.48 -5.03
C LEU A 55 4.21 -0.81 -6.51
N HIS A 56 4.53 0.16 -7.36
CA HIS A 56 4.77 -0.05 -8.79
C HIS A 56 6.06 -0.82 -9.10
N ARG A 57 7.05 -0.82 -8.20
CA ARG A 57 8.31 -1.57 -8.38
C ARG A 57 8.27 -2.99 -7.85
N ALA A 58 7.27 -3.35 -7.07
CA ALA A 58 7.19 -4.66 -6.48
C ALA A 58 7.01 -5.77 -7.54
N PRO A 59 7.57 -6.97 -7.32
CA PRO A 59 7.36 -8.10 -8.21
C PRO A 59 5.86 -8.39 -8.28
N LYS A 60 5.32 -8.25 -9.49
CA LYS A 60 3.95 -8.65 -9.79
C LYS A 60 3.99 -10.13 -10.15
N ILE A 61 3.50 -10.98 -9.25
CA ILE A 61 3.27 -12.40 -9.56
C ILE A 61 1.78 -12.58 -9.75
N GLN A 62 1.40 -13.25 -10.82
CA GLN A 62 0.04 -13.66 -11.11
C GLN A 62 0.02 -15.18 -11.17
N VAL A 63 -0.97 -15.79 -10.55
CA VAL A 63 -1.25 -17.21 -10.68
C VAL A 63 -2.63 -17.35 -11.29
N ASP A 64 -2.68 -17.94 -12.46
CA ASP A 64 -3.92 -18.27 -13.15
C ASP A 64 -4.33 -19.70 -12.78
N PHE A 65 -5.63 -19.91 -12.57
CA PHE A 65 -6.16 -21.20 -12.15
C PHE A 65 -7.21 -21.72 -13.14
N TRP A 66 -7.17 -23.03 -13.38
CA TRP A 66 -8.15 -23.76 -14.15
C TRP A 66 -8.63 -24.97 -13.37
N LYS A 67 -9.86 -25.41 -13.64
CA LYS A 67 -10.35 -26.72 -13.21
C LYS A 67 -9.64 -27.78 -14.05
N VAL A 68 -9.13 -28.83 -13.42
CA VAL A 68 -8.55 -29.96 -14.15
C VAL A 68 -9.67 -30.67 -14.90
N ASP A 69 -9.47 -30.88 -16.20
CA ASP A 69 -10.27 -31.84 -16.97
C ASP A 69 -9.82 -33.24 -16.56
N LYS A 70 -10.69 -33.97 -15.84
CA LYS A 70 -10.36 -35.29 -15.30
C LYS A 70 -10.29 -36.39 -16.37
N GLU A 71 -10.89 -36.16 -17.53
CA GLU A 71 -10.89 -37.13 -18.62
C GLU A 71 -9.60 -37.00 -19.43
N LYS A 72 -9.16 -35.76 -19.69
CA LYS A 72 -7.97 -35.47 -20.50
C LYS A 72 -6.69 -35.25 -19.69
N TYR A 73 -6.82 -35.07 -18.37
CA TYR A 73 -5.72 -34.67 -17.47
C TYR A 73 -5.04 -33.35 -17.89
N GLU A 74 -5.82 -32.44 -18.46
CA GLU A 74 -5.37 -31.17 -19.05
C GLU A 74 -6.01 -29.94 -18.37
N LYS A 75 -5.62 -28.74 -18.84
CA LYS A 75 -6.27 -27.47 -18.48
C LYS A 75 -7.72 -27.49 -18.97
N GLY A 76 -8.66 -27.52 -18.03
CA GLY A 76 -10.10 -27.38 -18.31
C GLY A 76 -10.56 -25.93 -18.24
N GLU A 77 -11.66 -25.70 -17.53
CA GLU A 77 -12.29 -24.38 -17.43
C GLU A 77 -11.41 -23.39 -16.64
N PHE A 78 -11.19 -22.20 -17.17
CA PHE A 78 -10.48 -21.12 -16.47
C PHE A 78 -11.31 -20.59 -15.28
N LEU A 79 -10.77 -20.62 -14.07
CA LEU A 79 -11.49 -20.24 -12.85
C LEU A 79 -11.21 -18.81 -12.40
N GLY A 80 -10.09 -18.23 -12.83
CA GLY A 80 -9.68 -16.87 -12.45
C GLY A 80 -8.21 -16.78 -12.07
N SER A 81 -7.85 -15.70 -11.40
CA SER A 81 -6.46 -15.35 -11.09
C SER A 81 -6.28 -14.81 -9.68
N ALA A 82 -5.12 -15.10 -9.09
CA ALA A 82 -4.63 -14.45 -7.88
C ALA A 82 -3.38 -13.65 -8.21
N ILE A 83 -3.36 -12.36 -7.85
CA ILE A 83 -2.29 -11.42 -8.21
C ILE A 83 -1.73 -10.82 -6.94
N LEU A 84 -0.42 -10.92 -6.75
CA LEU A 84 0.28 -10.20 -5.70
C LEU A 84 0.99 -8.99 -6.30
N ILE A 85 0.61 -7.80 -5.82
CA ILE A 85 1.23 -6.53 -6.18
C ILE A 85 1.78 -5.91 -4.90
N GLY A 86 3.11 -5.87 -4.76
CA GLY A 86 3.69 -5.49 -3.47
C GLY A 86 3.39 -6.53 -2.42
N ASN A 87 2.71 -6.10 -1.37
CA ASN A 87 2.25 -6.96 -0.28
C ASN A 87 0.74 -7.20 -0.34
N THR A 88 0.08 -6.75 -1.42
CA THR A 88 -1.37 -6.83 -1.57
C THR A 88 -1.72 -8.02 -2.46
N LEU A 89 -2.36 -9.02 -1.87
CA LEU A 89 -2.92 -10.16 -2.58
C LEU A 89 -4.35 -9.83 -3.04
N ILE A 90 -4.56 -9.79 -4.35
CA ILE A 90 -5.85 -9.59 -5.01
C ILE A 90 -6.30 -10.95 -5.53
N ILE A 91 -7.49 -11.40 -5.12
CA ILE A 91 -8.04 -12.71 -5.48
C ILE A 91 -9.30 -12.48 -6.31
N HIS A 92 -9.28 -12.93 -7.56
CA HIS A 92 -10.42 -12.91 -8.48
C HIS A 92 -10.62 -14.32 -9.05
N VAL A 93 -11.26 -15.19 -8.28
CA VAL A 93 -11.58 -16.56 -8.70
C VAL A 93 -13.08 -16.82 -8.53
N ARG A 94 -13.66 -17.62 -9.43
CA ARG A 94 -15.10 -17.93 -9.44
C ARG A 94 -15.48 -19.11 -8.54
N ASP A 95 -14.53 -19.99 -8.26
CA ASP A 95 -14.76 -21.19 -7.45
C ASP A 95 -14.58 -20.88 -5.95
N PRO A 96 -15.63 -21.02 -5.11
CA PRO A 96 -15.56 -20.65 -3.70
C PRO A 96 -14.55 -21.47 -2.89
N LYS A 97 -14.35 -22.74 -3.27
CA LYS A 97 -13.37 -23.61 -2.61
C LYS A 97 -11.95 -23.14 -2.88
N LEU A 98 -11.64 -22.80 -4.14
CA LEU A 98 -10.36 -22.20 -4.51
C LEU A 98 -10.15 -20.83 -3.84
N GLU A 99 -11.19 -19.99 -3.79
CA GLU A 99 -11.12 -18.70 -3.09
C GLU A 99 -10.75 -18.90 -1.62
N ASN A 100 -11.40 -19.86 -0.95
CA ASN A 100 -11.13 -20.18 0.44
C ASN A 100 -9.69 -20.66 0.65
N ILE A 101 -9.15 -21.52 -0.21
CA ILE A 101 -7.74 -21.97 -0.16
C ILE A 101 -6.77 -20.78 -0.31
N LEU A 102 -7.08 -19.82 -1.19
CA LEU A 102 -6.26 -18.64 -1.42
C LEU A 102 -6.33 -17.61 -0.30
N ARG A 103 -7.47 -17.50 0.40
CA ARG A 103 -7.67 -16.57 1.52
C ARG A 103 -7.15 -17.13 2.84
N ASN A 104 -7.37 -18.42 3.05
CA ASN A 104 -7.03 -19.12 4.28
C ASN A 104 -5.85 -20.04 3.99
N PRO A 105 -4.61 -19.57 4.21
CA PRO A 105 -3.42 -20.38 4.03
C PRO A 105 -3.56 -21.67 4.85
N TYR A 106 -3.19 -22.80 4.26
CA TYR A 106 -3.14 -24.07 4.96
C TYR A 106 -2.39 -23.87 6.29
N THR A 107 -3.05 -24.21 7.39
CA THR A 107 -2.43 -24.20 8.72
C THR A 107 -1.92 -25.61 8.93
N PRO A 108 -0.59 -25.83 9.05
CA PRO A 108 -0.08 -27.17 9.26
C PRO A 108 -0.64 -27.71 10.57
N ILE A 109 -1.23 -28.91 10.51
CA ILE A 109 -1.58 -29.66 11.70
C ILE A 109 -0.25 -30.08 12.32
N GLY A 110 0.14 -29.40 13.39
CA GLY A 110 1.47 -29.54 14.00
C GLY A 110 1.82 -30.99 14.29
N GLU A 111 3.08 -31.32 14.03
CA GLU A 111 3.86 -32.33 14.77
C GLU A 111 3.20 -33.72 15.05
N LEU A 112 3.38 -34.76 14.19
CA LEU A 112 3.36 -36.22 14.53
C LEU A 112 3.94 -36.40 15.92
N THR A 113 3.12 -36.71 16.90
CA THR A 113 3.61 -37.14 18.20
C THR A 113 4.38 -38.45 18.05
N ALA A 114 5.06 -38.88 19.13
CA ALA A 114 5.79 -40.14 19.18
C ALA A 114 4.93 -41.40 18.87
N GLU A 115 3.61 -41.24 18.65
CA GLU A 115 2.61 -42.28 18.42
C GLU A 115 2.24 -42.52 16.93
N GLY A 116 2.84 -41.84 15.96
CA GLY A 116 2.69 -42.20 14.53
C GLY A 116 1.48 -41.62 13.76
N VAL A 117 0.82 -40.57 14.26
CA VAL A 117 -0.24 -39.81 13.56
C VAL A 117 0.26 -38.58 12.78
N ALA A 118 0.10 -38.55 11.43
CA ALA A 118 0.67 -37.62 10.43
C ALA A 118 0.94 -36.14 10.83
N ARG A 119 2.18 -35.70 10.54
CA ARG A 119 2.79 -34.37 10.81
C ARG A 119 2.73 -33.63 9.49
N ASP A 120 1.86 -32.64 9.36
CA ASP A 120 1.91 -31.81 8.17
C ASP A 120 3.27 -31.13 8.07
N TRP A 121 3.77 -30.99 6.84
CA TRP A 121 5.01 -30.27 6.59
C TRP A 121 4.91 -28.88 7.19
N LYS A 122 5.95 -28.46 7.91
CA LYS A 122 6.07 -27.12 8.48
C LYS A 122 5.96 -26.11 7.34
N ILE A 123 4.79 -25.50 7.20
CA ILE A 123 4.57 -24.47 6.18
C ILE A 123 5.46 -23.28 6.51
N SER A 124 6.42 -23.00 5.63
CA SER A 124 7.42 -21.95 5.83
C SER A 124 7.07 -20.64 5.12
N TYR A 125 5.91 -20.55 4.45
CA TYR A 125 5.53 -19.34 3.73
C TYR A 125 4.66 -18.40 4.58
N LYS A 126 4.91 -17.10 4.46
CA LYS A 126 4.07 -16.06 5.06
C LYS A 126 2.76 -15.94 4.26
N PRO A 127 1.57 -15.91 4.88
CA PRO A 127 0.32 -15.64 4.19
C PRO A 127 0.36 -14.34 3.38
N GLY A 128 -0.23 -14.36 2.19
CA GLY A 128 -0.21 -13.23 1.26
C GLY A 128 1.15 -12.92 0.63
N SER A 129 2.16 -13.78 0.79
CA SER A 129 3.48 -13.60 0.15
C SER A 129 3.59 -14.24 -1.24
N THR A 130 4.69 -13.96 -1.94
CA THR A 130 5.03 -14.66 -3.19
C THR A 130 5.17 -16.17 -2.95
N GLN A 131 5.77 -16.57 -1.83
CA GLN A 131 5.94 -17.97 -1.46
C GLN A 131 4.59 -18.65 -1.22
N HIS A 132 3.63 -17.94 -0.62
CA HIS A 132 2.26 -18.43 -0.43
C HIS A 132 1.59 -18.76 -1.77
N LEU A 133 1.61 -17.82 -2.72
CA LEU A 133 1.01 -18.06 -4.04
C LEU A 133 1.70 -19.18 -4.80
N LYS A 134 3.03 -19.26 -4.73
CA LYS A 134 3.80 -20.32 -5.39
C LYS A 134 3.51 -21.69 -4.78
N ALA A 135 3.37 -21.78 -3.46
CA ALA A 135 3.05 -23.04 -2.78
C ALA A 135 1.65 -23.53 -3.14
N ILE A 136 0.64 -22.64 -3.12
CA ILE A 136 -0.71 -23.00 -3.58
C ILE A 136 -0.69 -23.42 -5.05
N ALA A 137 0.04 -22.71 -5.91
CA ALA A 137 0.16 -23.09 -7.32
C ALA A 137 0.79 -24.48 -7.51
N SER A 138 1.83 -24.82 -6.74
CA SER A 138 2.46 -26.15 -6.83
C SER A 138 1.57 -27.28 -6.30
N GLU A 139 0.73 -27.00 -5.30
CA GLU A 139 -0.12 -27.99 -4.67
C GLU A 139 -1.54 -28.05 -5.26
N SER A 140 -1.88 -27.14 -6.18
CA SER A 140 -3.24 -26.93 -6.69
C SER A 140 -3.88 -28.22 -7.23
N TRP A 141 -3.06 -29.10 -7.78
CA TRP A 141 -3.46 -30.41 -8.30
C TRP A 141 -4.12 -31.31 -7.26
N ARG A 142 -3.68 -31.24 -5.99
CA ARG A 142 -4.27 -32.00 -4.86
C ARG A 142 -5.75 -31.65 -4.65
N TRP A 143 -6.15 -30.44 -5.05
CA TRP A 143 -7.52 -29.96 -4.91
C TRP A 143 -8.32 -30.00 -6.22
N GLY A 144 -7.73 -30.51 -7.31
CA GLY A 144 -8.37 -30.62 -8.63
C GLY A 144 -8.20 -29.38 -9.51
N TYR A 145 -7.17 -28.57 -9.28
CA TYR A 145 -6.90 -27.36 -10.07
C TYR A 145 -5.53 -27.42 -10.75
N TYR A 146 -5.49 -26.90 -11.97
CA TYR A 146 -4.25 -26.58 -12.67
C TYR A 146 -3.89 -25.13 -12.37
N ALA A 147 -2.62 -24.83 -12.09
CA ALA A 147 -2.15 -23.46 -11.87
C ALA A 147 -0.99 -23.10 -12.81
N GLU A 148 -0.96 -21.86 -13.28
CA GLU A 148 0.14 -21.31 -14.07
C GLU A 148 0.67 -20.04 -13.41
N VAL A 149 1.96 -20.05 -13.06
CA VAL A 149 2.62 -18.92 -12.42
C VAL A 149 3.25 -18.02 -13.47
N LYS A 150 2.79 -16.77 -13.54
CA LYS A 150 3.30 -15.74 -14.44
C LYS A 150 4.03 -14.67 -13.63
N GLN A 151 5.28 -14.42 -14.00
CA GLN A 151 6.01 -13.27 -13.50
C GLN A 151 5.72 -12.10 -14.44
N LEU A 152 4.90 -11.15 -13.97
CA LEU A 152 4.54 -9.98 -14.75
C LEU A 152 5.77 -9.06 -14.79
N LYS A 153 6.44 -9.05 -15.94
CA LYS A 153 7.55 -8.12 -16.21
C LYS A 153 6.99 -6.70 -16.32
N LYS A 154 7.83 -5.73 -15.94
CA LYS A 154 7.54 -4.30 -16.12
C LYS A 154 7.40 -3.94 -17.59
#